data_AF-A0A1Q2KVG9-F1
#
_entry.id   AF-A0A1Q2KVG9-F1
#
_cell.length_a   1.000
_cell.length_b   1.000
_cell.length_c   1.000
_cell.angle_alpha   90.00
_cell.angle_beta   90.00
_cell.angle_gamma   90.00
#
_symmetry.space_group_name_H-M   'P 1'
#
loop_
_entity.id
_entity.type
_entity.pdbx_description
1 polymer ?
#
loop_
_entity_poly.entity_id
_entity_poly.type
_entity_poly.pdbx_seq_one_letter_code
_entity_poly.pdbx_strand_id
1 'polypeptide(L)' 'MIIMWEGKELELTEQPYLDDSLEQPIMRAHAKDLSGNRYDVQWHTVQDYVDNIGRDEHVETWSSPDAVYRM' A
#
# COMPACT_ATOMS: atom_id res chain seq x y z
N MET A 1 -10.64 0.93 2.31
CA MET A 1 -10.20 1.98 1.35
C MET A 1 -10.15 1.33 -0.03
N ILE A 2 -10.53 2.06 -1.09
CA ILE A 2 -10.46 1.53 -2.46
C ILE A 2 -9.26 2.19 -3.15
N ILE A 3 -8.48 1.38 -3.87
CA ILE A 3 -7.35 1.82 -4.68
C ILE A 3 -7.50 1.32 -6.11
N MET A 4 -6.80 1.97 -7.04
CA MET A 4 -6.78 1.59 -8.44
C MET A 4 -5.44 0.96 -8.79
N TRP A 5 -5.47 -0.24 -9.38
CA TRP A 5 -4.28 -0.90 -9.91
C TRP A 5 -4.57 -1.46 -11.29
N GLU A 6 -3.83 -1.00 -12.32
CA GLU A 6 -4.00 -1.44 -13.72
C GLU A 6 -5.46 -1.37 -14.21
N GLY A 7 -6.21 -0.36 -13.77
CA GLY A 7 -7.63 -0.19 -14.11
C GLY A 7 -8.59 -1.12 -13.36
N LYS A 8 -8.11 -1.86 -12.34
CA LYS A 8 -8.92 -2.68 -11.44
C LYS A 8 -9.06 -1.99 -10.09
N GLU A 9 -10.27 -2.08 -9.52
CA GLU A 9 -10.54 -1.68 -8.15
C GLU A 9 -10.11 -2.78 -7.19
N LEU A 10 -9.33 -2.41 -6.18
CA LEU A 10 -8.98 -3.28 -5.06
C LEU A 10 -9.47 -2.63 -3.76
N GLU A 11 -10.19 -3.41 -2.95
CA GLU A 11 -10.61 -3.03 -1.61
C GLU A 11 -9.56 -3.47 -0.60
N LEU A 12 -8.92 -2.52 0.09
CA LEU A 12 -8.04 -2.82 1.22
C LEU A 12 -8.85 -3.45 2.35
N THR A 13 -8.40 -4.62 2.82
CA THR A 13 -9.03 -5.36 3.91
C THR A 13 -8.52 -4.95 5.29
N GLU A 14 -7.44 -4.17 5.33
CA GLU A 14 -6.82 -3.65 6.54
C GLU A 14 -6.23 -2.26 6.30
N GLN A 15 -5.75 -1.64 7.37
CA GLN A 15 -5.02 -0.37 7.28
C GLN A 15 -3.57 -0.63 6.85
N PRO A 16 -3.00 0.13 5.90
CA PRO A 16 -1.62 -0.06 5.47
C PRO A 16 -0.62 0.07 6.63
N TYR A 17 0.28 -0.88 6.80
CA TYR A 17 1.27 -0.88 7.88
C TYR A 17 2.69 -0.75 7.32
N LEU A 18 3.60 -0.23 8.14
CA LEU A 18 5.01 -0.17 7.78
C LEU A 18 5.62 -1.57 7.90
N ASP A 19 6.28 -2.02 6.84
CA ASP A 19 7.20 -3.15 6.85
C ASP A 19 8.63 -2.60 6.83
N ASP A 20 9.26 -2.57 8.01
CA ASP A 20 10.63 -2.15 8.24
C ASP A 20 11.62 -3.33 8.24
N SER A 21 11.19 -4.52 7.83
CA SER A 21 12.06 -5.69 7.72
C SER A 21 13.03 -5.62 6.51
N LEU A 22 12.79 -4.67 5.60
CA LEU A 22 13.59 -4.42 4.40
C LEU A 22 14.60 -3.29 4.62
N GLU A 23 15.66 -3.27 3.80
CA GLU A 23 16.67 -2.21 3.82
C GLU A 23 16.09 -0.82 3.51
N GLN A 24 15.03 -0.78 2.70
CA GLN A 24 14.17 0.38 2.53
C GLN A 24 12.76 0.01 2.99
N PRO A 25 12.22 0.66 4.03
CA PRO A 25 10.90 0.34 4.53
C PRO A 25 9.85 0.64 3.46
N ILE A 26 8.78 -0.17 3.46
CA ILE A 26 7.65 0.00 2.54
C ILE A 26 6.36 0.00 3.35
N MET A 27 5.30 0.62 2.82
CA MET A 27 3.95 0.44 3.33
C MET A 27 3.31 -0.77 2.65
N ARG A 28 2.67 -1.65 3.41
CA ARG A 28 1.98 -2.83 2.92
C ARG A 28 0.53 -2.88 3.37
N ALA A 29 -0.33 -3.49 2.56
CA ALA A 29 -1.69 -3.81 2.95
C ALA A 29 -2.21 -5.02 2.18
N HIS A 30 -3.05 -5.82 2.82
CA HIS A 30 -3.86 -6.79 2.10
C HIS A 30 -5.07 -6.13 1.43
N ALA A 31 -5.40 -6.62 0.23
CA ALA A 31 -6.54 -6.20 -0.55
C ALA A 31 -7.27 -7.36 -1.19
N LYS A 32 -8.48 -7.10 -1.70
CA LYS A 32 -9.24 -8.03 -2.52
C LYS A 32 -9.91 -7.33 -3.69
N ASP A 33 -10.14 -8.05 -4.79
CA ASP A 33 -10.99 -7.57 -5.89
C ASP A 33 -12.47 -7.94 -5.68
N LEU A 34 -13.33 -7.50 -6.61
CA LEU A 34 -14.77 -7.81 -6.62
C LEU A 34 -15.07 -9.31 -6.76
N SER A 35 -14.13 -10.09 -7.28
CA SER A 35 -14.25 -11.56 -7.39
C SER A 35 -13.75 -12.29 -6.13
N GLY A 36 -13.26 -11.55 -5.13
CA GLY A 36 -12.73 -12.09 -3.89
C GLY A 36 -11.30 -12.62 -3.98
N ASN A 37 -10.58 -12.39 -5.08
CA ASN A 37 -9.15 -12.73 -5.15
C ASN A 37 -8.38 -11.82 -4.20
N ARG A 38 -7.35 -12.36 -3.53
CA ARG A 38 -6.55 -11.65 -2.54
C ARG A 38 -5.23 -11.15 -3.13
N TYR A 39 -4.80 -10.01 -2.64
CA TYR A 39 -3.59 -9.34 -3.08
C TYR A 39 -2.83 -8.77 -1.90
N ASP A 40 -1.50 -8.73 -2.04
CA ASP A 40 -0.60 -7.93 -1.22
C ASP A 40 -0.20 -6.69 -2.00
N VAL A 41 -0.46 -5.53 -1.42
CA VAL A 41 -0.28 -4.22 -2.04
C VAL A 41 0.83 -3.47 -1.34
N GLN A 42 1.72 -2.84 -2.11
CA GLN A 42 2.89 -2.15 -1.59
C GLN A 42 2.99 -0.73 -2.12
N TRP A 43 3.42 0.17 -1.25
CA TRP A 43 3.82 1.54 -1.57
C TRP A 43 5.22 1.80 -1.03
N HIS A 44 6.08 2.43 -1.82
CA HIS A 44 7.33 2.96 -1.31
C HIS A 44 7.04 4.11 -0.32
N THR A 45 7.74 4.12 0.81
CA THR A 45 7.71 5.29 1.70
C THR A 45 8.48 6.44 1.06
N VAL A 46 8.00 7.67 1.18
CA VAL A 46 8.79 8.85 0.80
C VAL A 46 10.07 8.96 1.65
N GLN A 47 11.09 9.56 1.06
CA GLN A 47 12.32 9.96 1.76
C GLN A 47 11.89 10.90 2.90
N ASP A 48 12.33 10.63 4.13
CA ASP A 48 11.94 11.31 5.40
C ASP A 48 10.84 10.62 6.27
N TYR A 49 10.52 9.34 6.04
CA TYR A 49 9.67 8.55 6.96
C TYR A 49 10.14 8.53 8.44
N VAL A 50 11.42 8.83 8.69
CA VAL A 50 12.03 8.81 10.04
C VAL A 50 11.65 10.04 10.87
N ASP A 51 11.34 11.16 10.22
CA ASP A 51 10.84 12.35 10.89
C ASP A 51 9.32 12.20 11.03
N ASN A 52 8.80 12.40 12.24
CA ASN A 52 7.39 12.23 12.64
C ASN A 52 6.42 13.17 11.90
N ILE A 53 6.28 12.97 10.59
CA ILE A 53 5.29 13.60 9.74
C ILE A 53 4.07 12.66 9.73
N GLY A 54 2.85 13.18 9.56
CA GLY A 54 1.64 12.34 9.66
C GLY A 54 1.64 11.20 8.64
N ARG A 55 0.96 10.08 8.97
CA ARG A 55 0.77 8.90 8.09
C ARG A 55 0.29 9.25 6.67
N ASP A 56 -0.43 10.37 6.53
CA ASP A 56 -0.97 10.87 5.26
C ASP A 56 0.07 11.59 4.39
N GLU A 57 1.19 12.03 4.97
CA GLU A 57 2.26 12.76 4.25
C GLU A 57 3.36 11.83 3.72
N HIS A 58 3.31 10.53 4.07
CA HIS A 58 4.37 9.58 3.72
C HIS A 58 4.17 8.80 2.42
N VAL A 59 3.01 8.92 1.78
CA VAL A 59 2.71 8.30 0.47
C VAL A 59 1.79 9.23 -0.31
N GLU A 60 2.34 9.95 -1.29
CA GLU A 60 1.55 10.85 -2.17
C GLU A 60 0.59 10.07 -3.08
N THR A 61 0.83 8.77 -3.27
CA THR A 61 0.16 7.91 -4.25
C THR A 61 -0.69 6.82 -3.60
N TRP A 62 -1.34 7.08 -2.46
CA TRP A 62 -2.19 6.08 -1.78
C TRP A 62 -3.24 5.43 -2.70
N SER A 63 -3.73 6.14 -3.70
CA SER A 63 -4.68 5.63 -4.70
C SER A 63 -4.06 4.80 -5.83
N SER A 64 -2.72 4.80 -5.96
CA SER A 64 -1.93 4.17 -7.02
C SER A 64 -0.70 3.48 -6.41
N PRO A 65 -0.80 2.21 -5.97
CA PRO A 65 0.31 1.49 -5.38
C PRO A 65 1.47 1.30 -6.35
N ASP A 66 2.66 1.05 -5.83
CA ASP A 66 3.85 0.77 -6.63
C ASP A 66 3.86 -0.68 -7.14
N ALA A 67 3.37 -1.61 -6.33
CA ALA A 67 3.32 -3.02 -6.66
C ALA A 67 2.11 -3.72 -6.04
N VAL A 68 1.56 -4.70 -6.79
CA VAL A 68 0.49 -5.57 -6.33
C VAL A 68 0.81 -7.02 -6.70
N TYR A 69 0.80 -7.90 -5.71
CA TYR A 69 1.09 -9.32 -5.86
C TYR A 69 -0.14 -10.15 -5.54
N ARG A 70 -0.45 -11.15 -6.36
CA ARG A 70 -1.53 -12.09 -6.09
C ARG A 70 -1.11 -13.10 -5.02
N MET A 71 -1.98 -13.34 -4.03
CA MET A 71 -1.79 -14.34 -2.97
C MET A 71 -2.43 -15.68 -3.29
#